data_AF-A0A536EFW7-F1
#
_entry.id   AF-A0A536EFW7-F1
#
_cell.length_a   1.000
_cell.length_b   1.000
_cell.length_c   1.000
_cell.angle_alpha   90.00
_cell.angle_beta   90.00
_cell.angle_gamma   90.00
#
_symmetry.space_group_name_H-M   'P 1'
#
loop_
_entity.id
_entity.type
_entity.pdbx_description
1 polymer ?
#
loop_
_entity_poly.entity_id
_entity_poly.type
_entity_poly.pdbx_seq_one_letter_code
_entity_poly.pdbx_strand_id
1 'polypeptide(L)'
;MSKAKSTTDTALVFDHGKIVADAQKQVQTAINQLVDSGAERGLQVAVYRGADLVIDAVAGAADPASGRPVTPDTPFYSFSVVKAAASTIVHVLAERGLFGYETPVVQLWPEFGAHGKQSVTVRHVLNHTAGVPGIPLDTTIEDLCNWDKMCAAIADEELWWDPGTKVGYHAYTFGYIVGEIVRRATGKKISQVLREEVAGPLGVADEIYFGMPQSEHHRLARLEDAPMAGPMPEMPPDLPMFKAGPMSTFPNAAMGNRTDVLSADIPAGGKVSARAIARLYAALLTGVDGVRLISPERLREATAVSSSGMDQVFGMPTTWGLGYSIGGLGSAQDTRTTFGVGGVGGSFACGDTANGIAFAVTKNRISMDFNTATALSELVKNALARG
;
A
#
# COMPACT_ATOMS: atom_id res chain seq x y z
N MET A 1 19.17 -45.51 -30.85
CA MET A 1 19.17 -45.27 -29.39
C MET A 1 18.38 -43.99 -29.13
N SER A 2 17.09 -44.15 -28.82
CA SER A 2 16.18 -43.04 -28.50
C SER A 2 16.31 -42.70 -27.02
N LYS A 3 16.60 -41.43 -26.70
CA LYS A 3 16.69 -40.94 -25.32
C LYS A 3 15.27 -40.77 -24.77
N ALA A 4 14.95 -41.52 -23.72
CA ALA A 4 13.77 -41.32 -22.91
C ALA A 4 13.81 -39.91 -22.29
N LYS A 5 12.84 -39.07 -22.65
CA LYS A 5 12.48 -37.87 -21.89
C LYS A 5 11.84 -38.34 -20.58
N SER A 6 12.44 -37.93 -19.48
CA SER A 6 12.00 -38.14 -18.10
C SER A 6 10.50 -37.86 -17.94
N THR A 7 9.75 -38.85 -17.46
CA THR A 7 8.31 -38.77 -17.14
C THR A 7 8.03 -37.99 -15.84
N THR A 8 9.06 -37.61 -15.09
CA THR A 8 8.94 -36.93 -13.78
C THR A 8 8.72 -35.42 -13.91
N ASP A 9 9.30 -34.76 -14.92
CA ASP A 9 9.10 -33.31 -15.14
C ASP A 9 7.69 -32.98 -15.64
N THR A 10 7.11 -33.86 -16.45
CA THR A 10 5.77 -33.62 -17.01
C THR A 10 4.70 -33.72 -15.93
N ALA A 11 4.80 -34.67 -15.00
CA ALA A 11 3.81 -34.86 -13.93
C ALA A 11 3.77 -33.69 -12.92
N LEU A 12 4.94 -33.13 -12.56
CA LEU A 12 5.03 -31.98 -11.64
C LEU A 12 4.46 -30.69 -12.27
N VAL A 13 4.69 -30.47 -13.57
CA VAL A 13 4.13 -29.32 -14.30
C VAL A 13 2.61 -29.45 -14.48
N PHE A 14 2.09 -30.66 -14.71
CA PHE A 14 0.64 -30.91 -14.79
C PHE A 14 -0.08 -30.69 -13.47
N ASP A 15 0.56 -31.00 -12.33
CA ASP A 15 -0.01 -30.76 -11.00
C ASP A 15 -0.05 -29.26 -10.69
N HIS A 16 1.05 -28.54 -10.95
CA HIS A 16 1.13 -27.10 -10.70
C HIS A 16 0.06 -26.29 -11.46
N GLY A 17 -0.13 -26.58 -12.76
CA GLY A 17 -1.16 -25.90 -13.56
C GLY A 17 -2.57 -26.17 -13.07
N LYS A 18 -2.84 -27.38 -12.56
CA LYS A 18 -4.13 -27.74 -11.98
C LYS A 18 -4.37 -27.03 -10.64
N ILE A 19 -3.36 -26.98 -9.77
CA ILE A 19 -3.42 -26.28 -8.48
C ILE A 19 -3.73 -24.79 -8.68
N VAL A 20 -3.05 -24.14 -9.63
CA VAL A 20 -3.30 -22.74 -9.97
C VAL A 20 -4.73 -22.54 -10.49
N ALA A 21 -5.20 -23.40 -11.40
CA ALA A 21 -6.58 -23.32 -11.91
C ALA A 21 -7.64 -23.54 -10.81
N ASP A 22 -7.41 -24.49 -9.91
CA ASP A 22 -8.30 -24.77 -8.78
C ASP A 22 -8.29 -23.60 -7.76
N ALA A 23 -7.14 -22.98 -7.52
CA ALA A 23 -7.01 -21.80 -6.66
C ALA A 23 -7.75 -20.59 -7.25
N GLN A 24 -7.56 -20.30 -8.54
CA GLN A 24 -8.32 -19.26 -9.25
C GLN A 24 -9.83 -19.49 -9.11
N LYS A 25 -10.30 -20.73 -9.33
CA LYS A 25 -11.73 -21.06 -9.23
C LYS A 25 -12.28 -20.88 -7.82
N GLN A 26 -11.53 -21.29 -6.80
CA GLN A 26 -11.91 -21.12 -5.39
C GLN A 26 -12.02 -19.64 -5.03
N VAL A 27 -11.02 -18.84 -5.38
CA VAL A 27 -11.03 -17.39 -5.12
C VAL A 27 -12.16 -16.71 -5.89
N GLN A 28 -12.35 -17.03 -7.17
CA GLN A 28 -13.44 -16.47 -7.97
C GLN A 28 -14.82 -16.76 -7.34
N THR A 29 -15.01 -17.99 -6.86
CA THR A 29 -16.26 -18.40 -6.19
C THR A 29 -16.48 -17.58 -4.91
N ALA A 30 -15.43 -17.41 -4.10
CA ALA A 30 -15.51 -16.64 -2.86
C ALA A 30 -15.84 -15.16 -3.10
N ILE A 31 -15.18 -14.50 -4.06
CA ILE A 31 -15.46 -13.09 -4.35
C ILE A 31 -16.84 -12.88 -4.98
N ASN A 32 -17.34 -13.83 -5.78
CA ASN A 32 -18.71 -13.80 -6.28
C ASN A 32 -19.72 -13.86 -5.13
N GLN A 33 -19.53 -14.77 -4.16
CA GLN A 33 -20.40 -14.88 -2.99
C GLN A 33 -20.41 -13.60 -2.12
N LEU A 34 -19.26 -12.93 -1.99
CA LEU A 34 -19.18 -11.65 -1.28
C LEU A 34 -19.99 -10.55 -1.98
N VAL A 35 -19.98 -10.52 -3.31
CA VAL A 35 -20.81 -9.60 -4.10
C VAL A 35 -22.29 -9.98 -4.05
N ASP A 36 -22.63 -11.25 -4.26
CA ASP A 36 -24.01 -11.76 -4.29
C ASP A 36 -24.74 -11.57 -2.94
N SER A 37 -24.01 -11.71 -1.83
CA SER A 37 -24.54 -11.44 -0.48
C SER A 37 -24.63 -9.95 -0.14
N GLY A 38 -24.08 -9.07 -0.98
CA GLY A 38 -24.00 -7.63 -0.74
C GLY A 38 -22.96 -7.21 0.29
N ALA A 39 -22.13 -8.14 0.78
CA ALA A 39 -21.00 -7.86 1.66
C ALA A 39 -19.95 -6.98 0.99
N GLU A 40 -19.78 -7.12 -0.33
CA GLU A 40 -18.94 -6.29 -1.19
C GLU A 40 -19.73 -5.72 -2.37
N ARG A 41 -19.16 -4.73 -3.07
CA ARG A 41 -19.77 -4.09 -4.26
C ARG A 41 -19.02 -4.40 -5.53
N GLY A 42 -17.71 -4.16 -5.50
CA GLY A 42 -16.75 -4.54 -6.52
C GLY A 42 -15.40 -4.75 -5.86
N LEU A 43 -14.69 -5.80 -6.28
CA LEU A 43 -13.38 -6.14 -5.75
C LEU A 43 -12.53 -6.91 -6.75
N GLN A 44 -11.23 -6.85 -6.53
CA GLN A 44 -10.21 -7.60 -7.26
C GLN A 44 -9.34 -8.36 -6.25
N VAL A 45 -8.85 -9.54 -6.66
CA VAL A 45 -7.80 -10.28 -5.97
C VAL A 45 -6.75 -10.65 -7.01
N ALA A 46 -5.49 -10.31 -6.73
CA ALA A 46 -4.37 -10.71 -7.56
C ALA A 46 -3.30 -11.38 -6.73
N VAL A 47 -2.74 -12.47 -7.25
CA VAL A 47 -1.67 -13.23 -6.61
C VAL A 47 -0.59 -13.56 -7.62
N TYR A 48 0.64 -13.21 -7.29
CA TYR A 48 1.83 -13.67 -7.99
C TYR A 48 2.55 -14.72 -7.15
N ARG A 49 3.06 -15.76 -7.82
CA ARG A 49 4.02 -16.72 -7.24
C ARG A 49 5.28 -16.66 -8.09
N GLY A 50 6.36 -16.12 -7.52
CA GLY A 50 7.50 -15.71 -8.32
C GLY A 50 7.11 -14.60 -9.31
N ALA A 51 7.43 -14.79 -10.59
CA ALA A 51 7.10 -13.86 -11.66
C ALA A 51 5.68 -14.07 -12.23
N ASP A 52 5.02 -15.18 -11.92
CA ASP A 52 3.79 -15.61 -12.59
C ASP A 52 2.56 -15.09 -11.86
N LEU A 53 1.66 -14.45 -12.60
CA LEU A 53 0.31 -14.11 -12.13
C LEU A 53 -0.53 -15.39 -12.09
N VAL A 54 -0.68 -15.97 -10.90
CA VAL A 54 -1.38 -17.24 -10.70
C VAL A 54 -2.86 -17.05 -10.38
N ILE A 55 -3.25 -15.91 -9.82
CA ILE A 55 -4.66 -15.54 -9.60
C ILE A 55 -4.88 -14.12 -10.08
N ASP A 56 -5.88 -13.92 -10.93
CA ASP A 56 -6.39 -12.60 -11.36
C ASP A 56 -7.93 -12.70 -11.38
N ALA A 57 -8.54 -12.42 -10.23
CA ALA A 57 -9.97 -12.62 -10.00
C ALA A 57 -10.65 -11.28 -9.75
N VAL A 58 -11.80 -11.07 -10.40
CA VAL A 58 -12.60 -9.85 -10.27
C VAL A 58 -14.07 -10.19 -10.09
N ALA A 59 -14.80 -9.36 -9.35
CA ALA A 59 -16.24 -9.49 -9.20
C ALA A 59 -16.92 -8.13 -8.94
N GLY A 60 -18.20 -8.06 -9.32
CA GLY A 60 -19.06 -6.93 -9.00
C GLY A 60 -18.92 -5.71 -9.91
N ALA A 61 -19.37 -4.56 -9.40
CA ALA A 61 -19.44 -3.30 -10.14
C ALA A 61 -18.37 -2.31 -9.68
N ALA A 62 -17.62 -1.77 -10.64
CA ALA A 62 -16.71 -0.65 -10.44
C ALA A 62 -17.51 0.64 -10.17
N ASP A 63 -18.64 0.81 -10.85
CA ASP A 63 -19.57 1.91 -10.61
C ASP A 63 -21.00 1.35 -10.51
N PRO A 64 -21.54 1.23 -9.30
CA PRO A 64 -22.90 0.73 -9.08
C PRO A 64 -24.00 1.57 -9.74
N ALA A 65 -23.78 2.87 -9.97
CA ALA A 65 -24.78 3.74 -10.57
C ALA A 65 -24.93 3.51 -12.07
N SER A 66 -23.82 3.27 -12.79
CA SER A 66 -23.82 2.96 -14.22
C SER A 66 -23.87 1.46 -14.53
N GLY A 67 -23.65 0.60 -13.53
CA GLY A 67 -23.52 -0.84 -13.70
C GLY A 67 -22.20 -1.27 -14.34
N ARG A 68 -21.21 -0.37 -14.45
CA ARG A 68 -19.90 -0.67 -15.05
C ARG A 68 -19.23 -1.81 -14.26
N PRO A 69 -18.88 -2.94 -14.90
CA PRO A 69 -18.27 -4.06 -14.19
C PRO A 69 -16.84 -3.73 -13.76
N VAL A 70 -16.38 -4.42 -12.72
CA VAL A 70 -14.95 -4.45 -12.39
C VAL A 70 -14.20 -5.24 -13.46
N THR A 71 -13.11 -4.68 -13.96
CA THR A 71 -12.13 -5.35 -14.82
C THR A 71 -10.81 -5.54 -14.07
N PRO A 72 -9.90 -6.42 -14.50
CA PRO A 72 -8.58 -6.60 -13.86
C PRO A 72 -7.74 -5.31 -13.76
N ASP A 73 -7.92 -4.38 -14.69
CA ASP A 73 -7.19 -3.12 -14.76
C ASP A 73 -7.95 -1.93 -14.15
N THR A 74 -9.15 -2.15 -13.59
CA THR A 74 -9.92 -1.10 -12.91
C THR A 74 -9.14 -0.61 -11.70
N PRO A 75 -8.75 0.68 -11.61
CA PRO A 75 -8.12 1.19 -10.40
C PRO A 75 -9.16 1.41 -9.31
N PHE A 76 -8.79 1.19 -8.06
CA PHE A 76 -9.58 1.48 -6.86
C PHE A 76 -8.84 2.53 -6.04
N TYR A 77 -9.56 3.43 -5.39
CA TYR A 77 -8.96 4.31 -4.38
C TYR A 77 -8.68 3.47 -3.12
N SER A 78 -7.42 3.12 -2.87
CA SER A 78 -7.03 2.17 -1.81
C SER A 78 -6.25 2.82 -0.67
N PHE A 79 -6.39 4.14 -0.51
CA PHE A 79 -5.86 4.90 0.62
C PHE A 79 -4.38 4.59 0.89
N SER A 80 -4.05 4.12 2.09
CA SER A 80 -2.67 3.88 2.53
C SER A 80 -1.94 2.75 1.79
N VAL A 81 -2.62 1.90 1.02
CA VAL A 81 -1.95 0.83 0.25
C VAL A 81 -0.83 1.38 -0.64
N VAL A 82 -1.01 2.56 -1.23
CA VAL A 82 0.03 3.20 -2.07
C VAL A 82 1.24 3.73 -1.31
N LYS A 83 1.25 3.74 0.03
CA LYS A 83 2.49 3.97 0.77
C LYS A 83 3.53 2.93 0.40
N ALA A 84 3.13 1.69 0.09
CA ALA A 84 4.02 0.67 -0.44
C ALA A 84 4.74 1.14 -1.72
N ALA A 85 4.02 1.80 -2.65
CA ALA A 85 4.61 2.35 -3.86
C ALA A 85 5.51 3.55 -3.57
N ALA A 86 5.14 4.42 -2.62
CA ALA A 86 5.99 5.53 -2.20
C ALA A 86 7.30 5.03 -1.57
N SER A 87 7.23 4.03 -0.68
CA SER A 87 8.40 3.36 -0.10
C SER A 87 9.27 2.72 -1.17
N THR A 88 8.68 2.03 -2.14
CA THR A 88 9.41 1.43 -3.27
C THR A 88 10.22 2.45 -4.06
N ILE A 89 9.66 3.64 -4.32
CA ILE A 89 10.42 4.71 -4.98
C ILE A 89 11.67 5.06 -4.16
N VAL A 90 11.52 5.24 -2.84
CA VAL A 90 12.65 5.54 -1.94
C VAL A 90 13.70 4.45 -2.01
N HIS A 91 13.30 3.17 -2.01
CA HIS A 91 14.24 2.05 -2.12
C HIS A 91 14.97 2.01 -3.46
N VAL A 92 14.28 2.28 -4.58
CA VAL A 92 14.88 2.35 -5.93
C VAL A 92 15.90 3.49 -6.01
N LEU A 93 15.56 4.68 -5.50
CA LEU A 93 16.48 5.82 -5.51
C LEU A 93 17.68 5.59 -4.59
N ALA A 94 17.48 4.92 -3.46
CA ALA A 94 18.54 4.60 -2.53
C ALA A 94 19.43 3.44 -3.03
N GLU A 95 18.91 2.47 -3.79
CA GLU A 95 19.68 1.47 -4.54
C GLU A 95 20.62 2.15 -5.56
N ARG A 96 20.14 3.22 -6.20
CA ARG A 96 20.92 4.04 -7.15
C ARG A 96 21.89 5.01 -6.48
N GLY A 97 21.92 5.07 -5.15
CA GLY A 97 22.84 5.92 -4.38
C GLY A 97 22.50 7.41 -4.37
N LEU A 98 21.27 7.83 -4.70
CA LEU A 98 20.88 9.24 -4.62
C LEU A 98 20.87 9.75 -3.16
N PHE A 99 20.54 8.87 -2.22
CA PHE A 99 20.64 9.07 -0.77
C PHE A 99 20.64 7.70 -0.08
N GLY A 100 21.02 7.66 1.21
CA GLY A 100 20.95 6.47 2.05
C GLY A 100 19.82 6.54 3.07
N TYR A 101 19.52 5.42 3.74
CA TYR A 101 18.52 5.42 4.81
C TYR A 101 18.96 6.22 6.05
N GLU A 102 20.27 6.31 6.29
CA GLU A 102 20.83 7.14 7.37
C GLU A 102 21.02 8.60 6.96
N THR A 103 20.70 8.99 5.71
CA THR A 103 20.77 10.38 5.28
C THR A 103 19.79 11.20 6.14
N PRO A 104 20.27 12.24 6.86
CA PRO A 104 19.38 13.18 7.53
C PRO A 104 18.50 13.88 6.50
N VAL A 105 17.20 13.95 6.76
CA VAL A 105 16.22 14.58 5.85
C VAL A 105 16.61 16.02 5.55
N VAL A 106 17.20 16.72 6.52
CA VAL A 106 17.70 18.10 6.39
C VAL A 106 18.79 18.30 5.33
N GLN A 107 19.48 17.25 4.90
CA GLN A 107 20.45 17.35 3.80
C GLN A 107 19.74 17.50 2.44
N LEU A 108 18.51 17.01 2.33
CA LEU A 108 17.69 17.08 1.10
C LEU A 108 16.66 18.20 1.21
N TRP A 109 16.11 18.40 2.40
CA TRP A 109 15.06 19.37 2.69
C TRP A 109 15.44 20.19 3.95
N PRO A 110 16.30 21.22 3.82
CA PRO A 110 16.82 21.99 4.95
C PRO A 110 15.74 22.57 5.88
N GLU A 111 14.64 23.03 5.30
CA GLU A 111 13.51 23.63 6.02
C GLU A 111 12.85 22.65 7.00
N PHE A 112 12.90 21.34 6.71
CA PHE A 112 12.44 20.30 7.62
C PHE A 112 13.22 20.29 8.95
N GLY A 113 14.39 20.92 9.04
CA GLY A 113 15.21 20.93 10.25
C GLY A 113 14.70 21.82 11.38
N ALA A 114 13.63 22.58 11.18
CA ALA A 114 13.04 23.42 12.21
C ALA A 114 12.60 22.59 13.43
N HIS A 115 12.47 23.23 14.60
CA HIS A 115 11.92 22.62 15.83
C HIS A 115 12.58 21.30 16.26
N GLY A 116 13.91 21.21 16.12
CA GLY A 116 14.68 20.07 16.62
C GLY A 116 14.74 18.84 15.70
N LYS A 117 14.21 18.94 14.47
CA LYS A 117 14.11 17.82 13.53
C LYS A 117 15.40 17.47 12.78
N GLN A 118 16.55 18.04 13.16
CA GLN A 118 17.82 17.88 12.41
C GLN A 118 18.36 16.44 12.39
N SER A 119 17.98 15.62 13.37
CA SER A 119 18.40 14.22 13.49
C SER A 119 17.46 13.23 12.79
N VAL A 120 16.34 13.69 12.21
CA VAL A 120 15.43 12.80 11.48
C VAL A 120 16.12 12.30 10.21
N THR A 121 16.18 10.98 10.04
CA THR A 121 16.74 10.31 8.86
C THR A 121 15.64 9.78 7.95
N VAL A 122 15.99 9.41 6.71
CA VAL A 122 15.07 8.71 5.80
C VAL A 122 14.54 7.42 6.46
N ARG A 123 15.35 6.70 7.24
CA ARG A 123 14.92 5.53 8.02
C ARG A 123 13.79 5.88 8.99
N HIS A 124 13.95 6.97 9.75
CA HIS A 124 12.94 7.41 10.72
C HIS A 124 11.59 7.73 10.05
N VAL A 125 11.62 8.29 8.84
CA VAL A 125 10.40 8.53 8.06
C VAL A 125 9.76 7.21 7.64
N LEU A 126 10.54 6.31 7.06
CA LEU A 126 10.05 5.04 6.51
C LEU A 126 9.48 4.10 7.60
N ASN A 127 10.03 4.11 8.80
CA ASN A 127 9.60 3.23 9.89
C ASN A 127 8.67 3.91 10.91
N HIS A 128 8.10 5.08 10.57
CA HIS A 128 7.16 5.83 11.40
C HIS A 128 7.70 6.28 12.76
N THR A 129 9.00 6.58 12.85
CA THR A 129 9.63 7.09 14.09
C THR A 129 10.13 8.53 13.99
N ALA A 130 9.79 9.26 12.91
CA ALA A 130 10.24 10.64 12.66
C ALA A 130 9.71 11.72 13.64
N GLY A 131 8.72 11.42 14.47
CA GLY A 131 8.25 12.37 15.49
C GLY A 131 7.21 13.40 15.06
N VAL A 132 6.81 13.43 13.78
CA VAL A 132 5.83 14.42 13.23
C VAL A 132 4.60 13.78 12.57
N PRO A 133 3.77 13.01 13.30
CA PRO A 133 2.62 12.33 12.72
C PRO A 133 1.47 13.27 12.35
N GLY A 134 1.43 14.48 12.92
CA GLY A 134 0.31 15.40 12.86
C GLY A 134 0.30 16.36 11.68
N ILE A 135 -0.90 16.81 11.32
CA ILE A 135 -1.16 17.97 10.45
C ILE A 135 -2.00 19.00 11.23
N PRO A 136 -1.99 20.29 10.86
CA PRO A 136 -2.77 21.32 11.56
C PRO A 136 -4.25 20.97 11.70
N LEU A 137 -4.86 21.28 12.86
CA LEU A 137 -6.27 20.93 13.15
C LEU A 137 -7.31 21.72 12.34
N ASP A 138 -6.89 22.75 11.61
CA ASP A 138 -7.72 23.50 10.67
C ASP A 138 -7.52 23.05 9.20
N THR A 139 -6.71 22.02 8.96
CA THR A 139 -6.47 21.47 7.61
C THR A 139 -7.77 21.00 6.95
N THR A 140 -8.07 21.51 5.76
CA THR A 140 -9.22 21.04 4.95
C THR A 140 -8.82 19.95 3.95
N ILE A 141 -9.81 19.36 3.27
CA ILE A 141 -9.54 18.42 2.16
C ILE A 141 -8.83 19.11 0.99
N GLU A 142 -9.19 20.37 0.72
CA GLU A 142 -8.54 21.20 -0.30
C GLU A 142 -7.07 21.47 0.04
N ASP A 143 -6.77 21.64 1.33
CA ASP A 143 -5.39 21.81 1.80
C ASP A 143 -4.55 20.56 1.57
N LEU A 144 -5.12 19.35 1.76
CA LEU A 144 -4.46 18.10 1.38
C LEU A 144 -4.15 18.04 -0.13
N CYS A 145 -4.85 18.81 -0.98
CA CYS A 145 -4.55 18.86 -2.41
C CYS A 145 -3.42 19.86 -2.74
N ASN A 146 -2.97 20.65 -1.76
CA ASN A 146 -1.93 21.67 -1.91
C ASN A 146 -0.60 21.18 -1.34
N TRP A 147 0.26 20.68 -2.22
CA TRP A 147 1.58 20.12 -1.87
C TRP A 147 2.42 21.06 -1.01
N ASP A 148 2.61 22.30 -1.47
CA ASP A 148 3.49 23.26 -0.81
C ASP A 148 2.96 23.68 0.56
N LYS A 149 1.64 23.84 0.70
CA LYS A 149 0.99 24.11 2.00
C LYS A 149 1.22 22.96 2.98
N MET A 150 1.02 21.71 2.55
CA MET A 150 1.23 20.55 3.41
C MET A 150 2.70 20.38 3.80
N CYS A 151 3.63 20.54 2.86
CA CYS A 151 5.06 20.48 3.15
C CYS A 151 5.50 21.61 4.10
N ALA A 152 5.02 22.83 3.91
CA ALA A 152 5.32 23.94 4.81
C ALA A 152 4.83 23.67 6.24
N ALA A 153 3.58 23.20 6.39
CA ALA A 153 3.03 22.83 7.68
C ALA A 153 3.85 21.72 8.37
N ILE A 154 4.25 20.68 7.63
CA ILE A 154 5.06 19.58 8.17
C ILE A 154 6.46 20.05 8.55
N ALA A 155 7.08 20.94 7.78
CA ALA A 155 8.37 21.51 8.12
C ALA A 155 8.31 22.35 9.41
N ASP A 156 7.19 23.03 9.67
CA ASP A 156 6.95 23.85 10.86
C ASP A 156 6.38 23.05 12.06
N GLU A 157 6.08 21.76 11.91
CA GLU A 157 5.56 20.94 13.01
C GLU A 157 6.62 20.69 14.10
N GLU A 158 6.24 20.76 15.37
CA GLU A 158 7.10 20.38 16.49
C GLU A 158 7.20 18.85 16.65
N LEU A 159 8.33 18.36 17.17
CA LEU A 159 8.46 16.94 17.49
C LEU A 159 7.52 16.54 18.62
N TRP A 160 6.68 15.53 18.38
CA TRP A 160 5.91 14.87 19.43
C TRP A 160 6.77 13.95 20.29
N TRP A 161 7.87 13.46 19.73
CA TRP A 161 8.88 12.63 20.39
C TRP A 161 10.22 12.71 19.66
N ASP A 162 11.29 12.36 20.37
CA ASP A 162 12.64 12.34 19.78
C ASP A 162 12.74 11.28 18.66
N PRO A 163 13.30 11.61 17.49
CA PRO A 163 13.36 10.70 16.35
C PRO A 163 13.96 9.33 16.71
N GLY A 164 13.30 8.25 16.29
CA GLY A 164 13.72 6.88 16.58
C GLY A 164 13.31 6.32 17.95
N THR A 165 12.80 7.15 18.88
CA THR A 165 12.49 6.68 20.24
C THR A 165 11.08 6.09 20.41
N LYS A 166 10.13 6.48 19.56
CA LYS A 166 8.76 5.97 19.55
C LYS A 166 8.27 5.75 18.11
N VAL A 167 7.31 4.86 17.96
CA VAL A 167 6.60 4.62 16.69
C VAL A 167 5.21 5.24 16.76
N GLY A 168 4.81 5.95 15.71
CA GLY A 168 3.45 6.48 15.61
C GLY A 168 3.09 6.75 14.16
N TYR A 169 1.97 6.23 13.71
CA TYR A 169 1.62 6.20 12.29
C TYR A 169 1.38 7.61 11.72
N HIS A 170 2.31 8.03 10.86
CA HIS A 170 2.22 9.21 9.99
C HIS A 170 1.18 8.99 8.88
N ALA A 171 -0.10 9.18 9.20
CA ALA A 171 -1.20 8.88 8.29
C ALA A 171 -1.12 9.66 6.97
N TYR A 172 -0.93 10.99 7.05
CA TYR A 172 -0.73 11.85 5.89
C TYR A 172 0.73 12.28 5.70
N THR A 173 1.39 12.69 6.78
CA THR A 173 2.73 13.30 6.71
C THR A 173 3.79 12.38 6.11
N PHE A 174 3.66 11.05 6.25
CA PHE A 174 4.53 10.06 5.60
C PHE A 174 4.68 10.34 4.10
N GLY A 175 3.54 10.49 3.41
CA GLY A 175 3.52 10.60 1.95
C GLY A 175 4.16 11.90 1.47
N TYR A 176 3.92 13.01 2.17
CA TYR A 176 4.50 14.30 1.85
C TYR A 176 6.00 14.34 2.14
N ILE A 177 6.45 13.82 3.29
CA ILE A 177 7.88 13.79 3.62
C ILE A 177 8.64 12.92 2.60
N VAL A 178 8.12 11.72 2.31
CA VAL A 178 8.70 10.83 1.29
C VAL A 178 8.73 11.50 -0.08
N GLY A 179 7.62 12.10 -0.51
CA GLY A 179 7.58 12.75 -1.81
C GLY A 179 8.43 14.02 -1.90
N GLU A 180 8.61 14.75 -0.81
CA GLU A 180 9.46 15.94 -0.80
C GLU A 180 10.94 15.55 -0.83
N ILE A 181 11.33 14.48 -0.12
CA ILE A 181 12.65 13.84 -0.26
C ILE A 181 12.91 13.46 -1.72
N VAL A 182 11.96 12.77 -2.36
CA VAL A 182 12.04 12.37 -3.78
C VAL A 182 12.16 13.60 -4.68
N ARG A 183 11.34 14.62 -4.46
CA ARG A 183 11.32 15.84 -5.26
C ARG A 183 12.64 16.60 -5.16
N ARG A 184 13.19 16.74 -3.97
CA ARG A 184 14.48 17.41 -3.73
C ARG A 184 15.65 16.63 -4.32
N ALA A 185 15.63 15.30 -4.23
CA ALA A 185 16.70 14.45 -4.76
C ALA A 185 16.69 14.35 -6.30
N THR A 186 15.53 14.45 -6.94
CA THR A 186 15.37 14.17 -8.39
C THR A 186 14.97 15.39 -9.23
N GLY A 187 14.47 16.45 -8.61
CA GLY A 187 13.85 17.58 -9.30
C GLY A 187 12.46 17.29 -9.89
N LYS A 188 11.88 16.11 -9.64
CA LYS A 188 10.61 15.65 -10.25
C LYS A 188 9.53 15.41 -9.20
N LYS A 189 8.26 15.51 -9.61
CA LYS A 189 7.14 15.12 -8.73
C LYS A 189 7.18 13.62 -8.44
N ILE A 190 6.73 13.20 -7.26
CA ILE A 190 6.72 11.78 -6.87
C ILE A 190 5.87 10.93 -7.84
N SER A 191 4.78 11.45 -8.40
CA SER A 191 3.98 10.76 -9.43
C SER A 191 4.71 10.55 -10.76
N GLN A 192 5.58 11.47 -11.13
CA GLN A 192 6.45 11.31 -12.29
C GLN A 192 7.49 10.23 -12.03
N VAL A 193 8.14 10.26 -10.86
CA VAL A 193 9.13 9.25 -10.47
C VAL A 193 8.48 7.86 -10.35
N LEU A 194 7.27 7.76 -9.78
CA LEU A 194 6.49 6.51 -9.76
C LEU A 194 6.33 5.93 -11.16
N ARG A 195 5.93 6.76 -12.12
CA ARG A 195 5.68 6.34 -13.51
C ARG A 195 6.96 5.92 -14.21
N GLU A 196 8.04 6.70 -14.08
CA GLU A 196 9.29 6.47 -14.81
C GLU A 196 10.13 5.33 -14.21
N GLU A 197 10.19 5.22 -12.89
CA GLU A 197 11.17 4.37 -12.19
C GLU A 197 10.55 3.06 -11.65
N VAL A 198 9.22 2.99 -11.54
CA VAL A 198 8.54 1.83 -10.92
C VAL A 198 7.43 1.29 -11.82
N ALA A 199 6.34 2.03 -11.98
CA ALA A 199 5.13 1.53 -12.63
C ALA A 199 5.29 1.35 -14.14
N GLY A 200 6.05 2.23 -14.81
CA GLY A 200 6.36 2.13 -16.24
C GLY A 200 7.19 0.90 -16.59
N PRO A 201 8.36 0.67 -15.95
CA PRO A 201 9.13 -0.56 -16.13
C PRO A 201 8.32 -1.83 -15.87
N LEU A 202 7.38 -1.80 -14.92
CA LEU A 202 6.50 -2.93 -14.63
C LEU A 202 5.32 -3.08 -15.60
N GLY A 203 5.09 -2.13 -16.51
CA GLY A 203 3.96 -2.16 -17.44
C GLY A 203 2.60 -1.88 -16.78
N VAL A 204 2.58 -1.20 -15.62
CA VAL A 204 1.37 -0.90 -14.84
C VAL A 204 1.24 0.59 -14.50
N ALA A 205 1.84 1.45 -15.33
CA ALA A 205 1.80 2.91 -15.19
C ALA A 205 0.39 3.48 -15.14
N ASP A 206 -0.58 2.79 -15.75
CA ASP A 206 -1.96 3.22 -15.82
C ASP A 206 -2.88 2.53 -14.79
N GLU A 207 -2.27 1.85 -13.81
CA GLU A 207 -2.96 1.11 -12.76
C GLU A 207 -2.45 1.49 -11.34
N ILE A 208 -1.47 2.40 -11.21
CA ILE A 208 -0.96 2.90 -9.93
C ILE A 208 -0.80 4.43 -10.00
N TYR A 209 -1.48 5.17 -9.13
CA TYR A 209 -1.47 6.63 -9.13
C TYR A 209 -1.40 7.21 -7.71
N PHE A 210 -0.62 8.28 -7.55
CA PHE A 210 -0.84 9.24 -6.47
C PHE A 210 -1.89 10.26 -6.93
N GLY A 211 -1.53 11.16 -7.85
CA GLY A 211 -2.46 11.93 -8.66
C GLY A 211 -2.86 11.17 -9.94
N MET A 212 -4.16 11.00 -10.15
CA MET A 212 -4.74 10.38 -11.34
C MET A 212 -5.11 11.47 -12.36
N PRO A 213 -4.66 11.38 -13.63
CA PRO A 213 -5.04 12.35 -14.65
C PRO A 213 -6.57 12.43 -14.77
N GLN A 214 -7.10 13.65 -14.94
CA GLN A 214 -8.55 13.87 -15.01
C GLN A 214 -9.21 13.07 -16.16
N SER A 215 -8.49 12.86 -17.27
CA SER A 215 -8.96 12.03 -18.38
C SER A 215 -9.24 10.59 -17.96
N GLU A 216 -8.53 10.07 -16.95
CA GLU A 216 -8.62 8.68 -16.50
C GLU A 216 -9.62 8.48 -15.36
N HIS A 217 -10.16 9.54 -14.75
CA HIS A 217 -11.07 9.43 -13.58
C HIS A 217 -12.27 8.52 -13.84
N HIS A 218 -12.74 8.44 -15.10
CA HIS A 218 -13.84 7.57 -15.51
C HIS A 218 -13.57 6.07 -15.31
N ARG A 219 -12.29 5.65 -15.22
CA ARG A 219 -11.88 4.27 -14.99
C ARG A 219 -11.93 3.87 -13.52
N LEU A 220 -11.79 4.82 -12.60
CA LEU A 220 -11.71 4.56 -11.17
C LEU A 220 -13.02 3.97 -10.63
N ALA A 221 -12.92 2.94 -9.80
CA ALA A 221 -14.08 2.40 -9.09
C ALA A 221 -14.63 3.45 -8.09
N ARG A 222 -15.95 3.62 -8.07
CA ARG A 222 -16.65 4.54 -7.18
C ARG A 222 -16.72 3.96 -5.77
N LEU A 223 -16.20 4.70 -4.80
CA LEU A 223 -16.26 4.30 -3.40
C LEU A 223 -17.69 4.42 -2.84
N GLU A 224 -18.07 3.50 -1.98
CA GLU A 224 -19.26 3.56 -1.13
C GLU A 224 -18.87 3.25 0.31
N ASP A 225 -19.38 4.02 1.28
CA ASP A 225 -19.23 3.68 2.68
C ASP A 225 -20.15 2.50 3.04
N ALA A 226 -19.61 1.49 3.72
CA ALA A 226 -20.47 0.49 4.35
C ALA A 226 -21.31 1.19 5.45
N PRO A 227 -22.58 0.80 5.62
CA PRO A 227 -23.36 1.30 6.73
C PRO A 227 -22.66 0.90 8.04
N MET A 228 -22.61 1.84 8.98
CA MET A 228 -22.07 1.58 10.31
C MET A 228 -22.83 0.44 10.96
N ALA A 229 -22.12 -0.65 11.29
CA ALA A 229 -22.69 -1.79 12.00
C ALA A 229 -22.83 -1.46 13.50
N GLY A 230 -23.77 -0.56 13.82
CA GLY A 230 -24.02 -0.09 15.18
C GLY A 230 -23.29 1.22 15.54
N PRO A 231 -23.47 1.70 16.78
CA PRO A 231 -22.76 2.89 17.26
C PRO A 231 -21.25 2.64 17.26
N MET A 232 -20.48 3.65 16.86
CA MET A 232 -19.03 3.64 17.04
C MET A 232 -18.74 3.38 18.52
N PRO A 233 -17.82 2.47 18.87
CA PRO A 233 -17.29 2.42 20.22
C PRO A 233 -16.86 3.83 20.63
N GLU A 234 -17.24 4.27 21.83
CA GLU A 234 -16.79 5.56 22.34
C GLU A 234 -15.26 5.56 22.38
N MET A 235 -14.68 6.39 21.52
CA MET A 235 -13.25 6.62 21.50
C MET A 235 -12.91 7.59 22.62
N PRO A 236 -11.90 7.29 23.46
CA PRO A 236 -11.44 8.22 24.47
C PRO A 236 -11.13 9.59 23.84
N PRO A 237 -11.67 10.70 24.38
CA PRO A 237 -11.56 12.01 23.75
C PRO A 237 -10.11 12.55 23.70
N ASP A 238 -9.22 11.95 24.49
CA ASP A 238 -7.80 12.26 24.58
C ASP A 238 -6.91 11.38 23.70
N LEU A 239 -7.49 10.50 22.87
CA LEU A 239 -6.73 9.69 21.93
C LEU A 239 -5.84 10.59 21.03
N PRO A 240 -4.52 10.31 20.95
CA PRO A 240 -3.59 11.14 20.19
C PRO A 240 -3.94 11.32 18.71
N MET A 241 -4.70 10.40 18.10
CA MET A 241 -5.20 10.55 16.72
C MET A 241 -6.02 11.84 16.51
N PHE A 242 -6.74 12.33 17.51
CA PHE A 242 -7.48 13.60 17.40
C PHE A 242 -6.59 14.84 17.37
N LYS A 243 -5.33 14.71 17.82
CA LYS A 243 -4.29 15.74 17.68
C LYS A 243 -3.52 15.60 16.37
N ALA A 244 -3.59 14.45 15.72
CA ALA A 244 -2.83 14.15 14.50
C ALA A 244 -3.48 14.74 13.23
N GLY A 245 -4.72 15.23 13.32
CA GLY A 245 -5.40 15.92 12.24
C GLY A 245 -6.91 16.04 12.51
N PRO A 246 -7.62 16.88 11.75
CA PRO A 246 -9.04 17.09 11.96
C PRO A 246 -9.87 15.91 11.47
N MET A 247 -10.96 15.60 12.19
CA MET A 247 -11.91 14.53 11.82
C MET A 247 -12.56 14.74 10.44
N SER A 248 -12.62 15.96 9.92
CA SER A 248 -13.07 16.27 8.56
C SER A 248 -12.18 15.65 7.47
N THR A 249 -10.93 15.33 7.81
CA THR A 249 -9.98 14.64 6.93
C THR A 249 -9.95 13.12 7.13
N PHE A 250 -10.84 12.59 7.99
CA PHE A 250 -10.94 11.15 8.18
C PHE A 250 -11.41 10.48 6.87
N PRO A 251 -10.69 9.46 6.38
CA PRO A 251 -11.01 8.80 5.12
C PRO A 251 -12.44 8.26 5.02
N ASN A 252 -13.12 8.58 3.92
CA ASN A 252 -14.46 8.08 3.59
C ASN A 252 -14.70 8.11 2.06
N ALA A 253 -15.86 7.61 1.62
CA ALA A 253 -16.21 7.56 0.21
C ALA A 253 -16.36 8.95 -0.42
N ALA A 254 -16.90 9.92 0.31
CA ALA A 254 -17.09 11.28 -0.21
C ALA A 254 -15.73 11.91 -0.59
N MET A 255 -14.75 11.86 0.31
CA MET A 255 -13.37 12.30 0.04
C MET A 255 -12.75 11.55 -1.14
N GLY A 256 -12.78 10.21 -1.11
CA GLY A 256 -12.13 9.39 -2.14
C GLY A 256 -12.79 9.46 -3.53
N ASN A 257 -13.98 10.05 -3.64
CA ASN A 257 -14.68 10.28 -4.91
C ASN A 257 -14.53 11.72 -5.45
N ARG A 258 -13.91 12.65 -4.70
CA ARG A 258 -13.75 14.06 -5.11
C ARG A 258 -12.69 14.22 -6.21
N THR A 259 -13.03 14.92 -7.28
CA THR A 259 -12.18 15.12 -8.47
C THR A 259 -10.82 15.77 -8.16
N ASP A 260 -10.77 16.72 -7.23
CA ASP A 260 -9.52 17.38 -6.82
C ASP A 260 -8.60 16.43 -6.04
N VAL A 261 -9.15 15.67 -5.08
CA VAL A 261 -8.43 14.59 -4.37
C VAL A 261 -7.95 13.49 -5.34
N LEU A 262 -8.76 13.17 -6.35
CA LEU A 262 -8.35 12.21 -7.38
C LEU A 262 -7.14 12.69 -8.18
N SER A 263 -7.07 13.99 -8.46
CA SER A 263 -6.01 14.60 -9.29
C SER A 263 -4.74 14.94 -8.50
N ALA A 264 -4.87 15.19 -7.20
CA ALA A 264 -3.76 15.62 -6.36
C ALA A 264 -2.78 14.49 -6.05
N ASP A 265 -1.50 14.85 -5.97
CA ASP A 265 -0.46 13.95 -5.47
C ASP A 265 -0.56 13.86 -3.94
N ILE A 266 -1.33 12.87 -3.47
CA ILE A 266 -1.45 12.53 -2.05
C ILE A 266 -0.89 11.11 -1.86
N PRO A 267 0.40 10.93 -1.52
CA PRO A 267 1.03 9.61 -1.37
C PRO A 267 0.58 8.81 -0.12
N ALA A 268 -0.57 9.16 0.44
CA ALA A 268 -1.33 8.43 1.45
C ALA A 268 -2.76 8.07 0.98
N GLY A 269 -3.16 8.52 -0.21
CA GLY A 269 -4.53 8.47 -0.77
C GLY A 269 -4.54 8.08 -2.26
N GLY A 270 -3.72 7.09 -2.63
CA GLY A 270 -3.51 6.71 -4.02
C GLY A 270 -4.46 5.62 -4.52
N LYS A 271 -4.40 5.40 -5.83
CA LYS A 271 -5.34 4.59 -6.60
C LYS A 271 -4.57 3.42 -7.23
N VAL A 272 -5.03 2.19 -7.01
CA VAL A 272 -4.37 0.98 -7.52
C VAL A 272 -5.35 -0.10 -7.98
N SER A 273 -4.98 -0.88 -8.99
CA SER A 273 -5.57 -2.22 -9.17
C SER A 273 -4.85 -3.24 -8.28
N ALA A 274 -5.52 -4.33 -7.91
CA ALA A 274 -4.89 -5.42 -7.16
C ALA A 274 -3.73 -6.01 -7.96
N ARG A 275 -3.91 -6.21 -9.27
CA ARG A 275 -2.89 -6.75 -10.17
C ARG A 275 -1.61 -5.92 -10.16
N ALA A 276 -1.74 -4.60 -10.26
CA ALA A 276 -0.59 -3.72 -10.33
C ALA A 276 0.21 -3.66 -9.02
N ILE A 277 -0.47 -3.55 -7.88
CA ILE A 277 0.24 -3.52 -6.60
C ILE A 277 0.83 -4.89 -6.23
N ALA A 278 0.15 -6.01 -6.54
CA ALA A 278 0.73 -7.35 -6.38
C ALA A 278 1.96 -7.56 -7.27
N ARG A 279 1.92 -7.05 -8.51
CA ARG A 279 3.06 -7.10 -9.44
C ARG A 279 4.26 -6.29 -8.94
N LEU A 280 4.01 -5.14 -8.30
CA LEU A 280 5.06 -4.36 -7.62
C LEU A 280 5.74 -5.19 -6.51
N TYR A 281 4.96 -5.86 -5.64
CA TYR A 281 5.53 -6.74 -4.62
C TYR A 281 6.29 -7.94 -5.23
N ALA A 282 5.76 -8.56 -6.29
CA ALA A 282 6.44 -9.65 -6.99
C ALA A 282 7.80 -9.20 -7.58
N ALA A 283 7.85 -7.99 -8.11
CA ALA A 283 9.08 -7.39 -8.65
C ALA A 283 10.12 -7.04 -7.58
N LEU A 284 9.68 -6.75 -6.35
CA LEU A 284 10.57 -6.62 -5.18
C LEU A 284 11.12 -7.99 -4.78
N LEU A 285 10.24 -9.01 -4.66
CA LEU A 285 10.57 -10.35 -4.18
C LEU A 285 11.52 -11.10 -5.13
N THR A 286 11.06 -11.33 -6.36
CA THR A 286 11.68 -12.24 -7.32
C THR A 286 12.01 -11.60 -8.66
N GLY A 287 11.37 -10.47 -8.97
CA GLY A 287 11.37 -9.87 -10.31
C GLY A 287 10.18 -10.35 -11.14
N VAL A 288 9.74 -9.55 -12.10
CA VAL A 288 8.65 -9.89 -13.04
C VAL A 288 9.07 -9.45 -14.43
N ASP A 289 8.92 -10.31 -15.44
CA ASP A 289 9.25 -10.02 -16.84
C ASP A 289 10.66 -9.42 -17.04
N GLY A 290 11.63 -9.95 -16.30
CA GLY A 290 13.03 -9.48 -16.33
C GLY A 290 13.30 -8.18 -15.58
N VAL A 291 12.26 -7.56 -14.98
CA VAL A 291 12.38 -6.34 -14.19
C VAL A 291 12.47 -6.68 -12.71
N ARG A 292 13.55 -6.25 -12.07
CA ARG A 292 13.73 -6.30 -10.60
C ARG A 292 14.02 -4.90 -10.09
N LEU A 293 13.19 -4.41 -9.18
CA LEU A 293 13.25 -3.01 -8.74
C LEU A 293 14.44 -2.72 -7.81
N ILE A 294 14.80 -3.68 -6.96
CA ILE A 294 15.88 -3.56 -5.97
C ILE A 294 16.64 -4.87 -5.82
N SER A 295 17.86 -4.79 -5.30
CA SER A 295 18.67 -5.99 -5.02
C SER A 295 18.06 -6.86 -3.90
N PRO A 296 18.35 -8.18 -3.86
CA PRO A 296 17.97 -9.02 -2.73
C PRO A 296 18.45 -8.50 -1.37
N GLU A 297 19.60 -7.83 -1.34
CA GLU A 297 20.16 -7.25 -0.12
C GLU A 297 19.32 -6.06 0.36
N ARG A 298 18.98 -5.16 -0.56
CA ARG A 298 18.09 -4.03 -0.28
C ARG A 298 16.71 -4.49 0.16
N LEU A 299 16.17 -5.54 -0.45
CA LEU A 299 14.91 -6.14 -0.02
C LEU A 299 15.01 -6.62 1.43
N ARG A 300 16.05 -7.39 1.78
CA ARG A 300 16.25 -7.88 3.15
C ARG A 300 16.32 -6.73 4.15
N GLU A 301 17.01 -5.64 3.83
CA GLU A 301 17.06 -4.47 4.72
C GLU A 301 15.69 -3.78 4.82
N ALA A 302 14.99 -3.59 3.70
CA ALA A 302 13.68 -2.93 3.67
C ALA A 302 12.60 -3.70 4.44
N THR A 303 12.70 -5.03 4.49
CA THR A 303 11.72 -5.90 5.16
C THR A 303 12.19 -6.41 6.52
N ALA A 304 13.39 -6.06 6.97
CA ALA A 304 13.82 -6.33 8.34
C ALA A 304 13.05 -5.45 9.32
N VAL A 305 12.77 -5.97 10.52
CA VAL A 305 12.15 -5.17 11.59
C VAL A 305 13.05 -3.97 11.91
N SER A 306 12.56 -2.77 11.62
CA SER A 306 13.26 -1.52 11.88
C SER A 306 12.70 -0.77 13.08
N SER A 307 11.40 -0.91 13.38
CA SER A 307 10.78 -0.38 14.58
C SER A 307 9.64 -1.29 15.03
N SER A 308 9.38 -1.34 16.34
CA SER A 308 8.25 -2.08 16.90
C SER A 308 7.87 -1.47 18.24
N GLY A 309 6.57 -1.38 18.52
CA GLY A 309 6.08 -0.82 19.78
C GLY A 309 4.60 -0.51 19.75
N MET A 310 4.13 0.18 20.79
CA MET A 310 2.78 0.73 20.81
C MET A 310 2.74 1.98 19.94
N ASP A 311 1.89 1.98 18.92
CA ASP A 311 1.66 3.13 18.06
C ASP A 311 1.15 4.31 18.89
N GLN A 312 1.89 5.42 18.90
CA GLN A 312 1.57 6.59 19.71
C GLN A 312 0.37 7.39 19.18
N VAL A 313 -0.13 7.11 17.98
CA VAL A 313 -1.28 7.81 17.37
C VAL A 313 -2.56 7.01 17.60
N PHE A 314 -2.54 5.71 17.31
CA PHE A 314 -3.71 4.83 17.34
C PHE A 314 -3.77 3.88 18.54
N GLY A 315 -2.72 3.80 19.35
CA GLY A 315 -2.71 2.98 20.57
C GLY A 315 -2.76 1.47 20.30
N MET A 316 -2.25 1.02 19.14
CA MET A 316 -2.20 -0.39 18.77
C MET A 316 -0.76 -0.89 18.64
N PRO A 317 -0.44 -2.14 19.03
CA PRO A 317 0.86 -2.72 18.75
C PRO A 317 1.15 -2.75 17.26
N THR A 318 2.35 -2.31 16.87
CA THR A 318 2.75 -2.26 15.46
C THR A 318 4.23 -2.63 15.30
N THR A 319 4.58 -3.13 14.12
CA THR A 319 5.94 -3.51 13.74
C THR A 319 6.17 -3.09 12.30
N TRP A 320 7.22 -2.32 12.04
CA TRP A 320 7.54 -1.78 10.73
C TRP A 320 8.93 -2.18 10.27
N GLY A 321 9.04 -2.47 8.98
CA GLY A 321 10.29 -2.37 8.24
C GLY A 321 10.48 -0.94 7.75
N LEU A 322 11.07 -0.79 6.59
CA LEU A 322 11.24 0.50 5.95
C LEU A 322 10.07 0.75 5.00
N GLY A 323 8.98 1.32 5.53
CA GLY A 323 7.82 1.73 4.74
C GLY A 323 6.78 0.63 4.52
N TYR A 324 6.94 -0.52 5.19
CA TYR A 324 6.03 -1.65 5.16
C TYR A 324 5.76 -2.15 6.58
N SER A 325 4.52 -2.48 6.90
CA SER A 325 4.18 -3.22 8.12
C SER A 325 4.75 -4.63 8.00
N ILE A 326 5.30 -5.16 9.09
CA ILE A 326 5.79 -6.54 9.16
C ILE A 326 4.70 -7.42 9.80
N GLY A 327 4.47 -8.57 9.19
CA GLY A 327 3.34 -9.44 9.51
C GLY A 327 2.20 -9.31 8.51
N GLY A 328 1.54 -10.42 8.22
CA GLY A 328 0.31 -10.46 7.43
C GLY A 328 -0.93 -10.07 8.24
N LEU A 329 -2.08 -10.03 7.58
CA LEU A 329 -3.38 -9.95 8.25
C LEU A 329 -3.61 -11.25 9.05
N GLY A 330 -3.67 -11.17 10.39
CA GLY A 330 -3.87 -12.34 11.26
C GLY A 330 -3.02 -12.30 12.54
N SER A 331 -2.83 -13.46 13.19
CA SER A 331 -2.06 -13.54 14.44
C SER A 331 -0.59 -13.21 14.18
N ALA A 332 -0.07 -12.24 14.95
CA ALA A 332 1.28 -11.67 14.83
C ALA A 332 2.45 -12.68 14.95
N GLN A 333 2.17 -13.94 15.30
CA GLN A 333 3.20 -14.93 15.57
C GLN A 333 3.70 -15.68 14.31
N ASP A 334 2.94 -15.69 13.21
CA ASP A 334 3.16 -16.67 12.12
C ASP A 334 3.78 -16.12 10.82
N THR A 335 4.08 -14.82 10.71
CA THR A 335 4.47 -14.22 9.42
C THR A 335 5.55 -13.14 9.49
N ARG A 336 6.67 -13.39 10.18
CA ARG A 336 7.84 -12.48 10.15
C ARG A 336 8.44 -12.28 8.75
N THR A 337 8.03 -13.09 7.77
CA THR A 337 8.50 -13.06 6.38
C THR A 337 7.56 -12.25 5.47
N THR A 338 6.37 -11.89 5.96
CA THR A 338 5.39 -11.08 5.25
C THR A 338 5.60 -9.61 5.57
N PHE A 339 5.54 -8.77 4.53
CA PHE A 339 5.58 -7.33 4.65
C PHE A 339 4.54 -6.71 3.72
N GLY A 340 3.84 -5.67 4.18
CA GLY A 340 2.70 -5.14 3.44
C GLY A 340 2.15 -3.83 3.98
N VAL A 341 1.06 -3.36 3.40
CA VAL A 341 0.33 -2.18 3.88
C VAL A 341 -1.18 -2.40 3.69
N GLY A 342 -1.94 -2.11 4.74
CA GLY A 342 -3.40 -2.02 4.69
C GLY A 342 -3.87 -0.59 4.44
N GLY A 343 -4.96 -0.45 3.69
CA GLY A 343 -5.71 0.79 3.53
C GLY A 343 -6.99 0.75 4.34
N VAL A 344 -7.36 1.89 4.92
CA VAL A 344 -8.72 2.09 5.45
C VAL A 344 -9.75 1.70 4.39
N GLY A 345 -10.84 1.06 4.81
CA GLY A 345 -11.81 0.47 3.90
C GLY A 345 -11.58 -1.00 3.56
N GLY A 346 -10.47 -1.60 4.01
CA GLY A 346 -10.23 -3.04 3.96
C GLY A 346 -9.45 -3.55 2.75
N SER A 347 -8.89 -2.65 1.92
CA SER A 347 -7.92 -3.04 0.87
C SER A 347 -6.57 -3.38 1.50
N PHE A 348 -5.85 -4.35 0.96
CA PHE A 348 -4.57 -4.81 1.52
C PHE A 348 -3.67 -5.38 0.44
N ALA A 349 -2.36 -5.15 0.56
CA ALA A 349 -1.37 -5.79 -0.30
C ALA A 349 -0.09 -6.12 0.48
N CYS A 350 0.50 -7.27 0.19
CA CYS A 350 1.74 -7.73 0.82
C CYS A 350 2.60 -8.60 -0.11
N GLY A 351 3.85 -8.77 0.29
CA GLY A 351 4.76 -9.80 -0.21
C GLY A 351 5.20 -10.73 0.92
N ASP A 352 5.44 -11.99 0.60
CA ASP A 352 6.01 -13.01 1.49
C ASP A 352 7.36 -13.46 0.96
N THR A 353 8.42 -13.06 1.68
CA THR A 353 9.81 -13.36 1.33
C THR A 353 10.16 -14.84 1.41
N ALA A 354 9.44 -15.65 2.20
CA ALA A 354 9.74 -17.07 2.33
C ALA A 354 9.21 -17.88 1.14
N ASN A 355 8.01 -17.56 0.67
CA ASN A 355 7.31 -18.33 -0.36
C ASN A 355 7.36 -17.67 -1.75
N GLY A 356 7.88 -16.44 -1.85
CA GLY A 356 7.89 -15.67 -3.10
C GLY A 356 6.48 -15.34 -3.59
N ILE A 357 5.53 -15.15 -2.66
CA ILE A 357 4.13 -14.85 -2.97
C ILE A 357 3.90 -13.35 -2.79
N ALA A 358 3.27 -12.71 -3.77
CA ALA A 358 2.70 -11.39 -3.63
C ALA A 358 1.18 -11.48 -3.72
N PHE A 359 0.47 -10.84 -2.80
CA PHE A 359 -0.98 -10.87 -2.68
C PHE A 359 -1.53 -9.45 -2.62
N ALA A 360 -2.64 -9.20 -3.30
CA ALA A 360 -3.39 -7.97 -3.15
C ALA A 360 -4.89 -8.19 -3.27
N VAL A 361 -5.63 -7.40 -2.50
CA VAL A 361 -7.07 -7.22 -2.62
C VAL A 361 -7.39 -5.73 -2.61
N THR A 362 -8.17 -5.30 -3.60
CA THR A 362 -8.71 -3.94 -3.71
C THR A 362 -10.23 -4.02 -3.82
N LYS A 363 -10.92 -3.07 -3.20
CA LYS A 363 -12.38 -3.05 -3.10
C LYS A 363 -12.91 -1.62 -3.00
N ASN A 364 -14.14 -1.40 -3.43
CA ASN A 364 -14.78 -0.07 -3.43
C ASN A 364 -15.83 0.13 -2.32
N ARG A 365 -16.08 -0.88 -1.48
CA ARG A 365 -16.95 -0.73 -0.31
C ARG A 365 -16.13 -0.53 0.95
N ILE A 366 -16.09 0.68 1.51
CA ILE A 366 -15.27 1.00 2.69
C ILE A 366 -15.86 0.35 3.94
N SER A 367 -15.19 -0.67 4.48
CA SER A 367 -15.45 -1.24 5.81
C SER A 367 -14.33 -0.89 6.79
N MET A 368 -14.66 -0.71 8.08
CA MET A 368 -13.69 -0.39 9.14
C MET A 368 -13.03 -1.65 9.72
N ASP A 369 -12.75 -2.63 8.87
CA ASP A 369 -12.13 -3.91 9.21
C ASP A 369 -11.37 -4.49 7.99
N PHE A 370 -10.61 -5.55 8.22
CA PHE A 370 -9.89 -6.30 7.19
C PHE A 370 -10.42 -7.74 7.03
N ASN A 371 -11.69 -7.99 7.35
CA ASN A 371 -12.25 -9.35 7.36
C ASN A 371 -12.22 -10.00 5.97
N THR A 372 -12.67 -9.26 4.94
CA THR A 372 -12.60 -9.72 3.54
C THR A 372 -11.17 -10.04 3.12
N ALA A 373 -10.23 -9.14 3.41
CA ALA A 373 -8.83 -9.34 3.05
C ALA A 373 -8.19 -10.51 3.79
N THR A 374 -8.51 -10.69 5.07
CA THR A 374 -8.03 -11.80 5.91
C THR A 374 -8.54 -13.13 5.36
N ALA A 375 -9.85 -13.24 5.11
CA ALA A 375 -10.45 -14.46 4.59
C ALA A 375 -9.90 -14.86 3.21
N LEU A 376 -9.71 -13.89 2.32
CA LEU A 376 -9.16 -14.14 0.99
C LEU A 376 -7.66 -14.50 1.03
N SER A 377 -6.88 -13.86 1.90
CA SER A 377 -5.48 -14.22 2.14
C SER A 377 -5.35 -15.66 2.63
N GLU A 378 -6.14 -16.07 3.63
CA GLU A 378 -6.14 -17.44 4.14
C GLU A 378 -6.63 -18.46 3.10
N LEU A 379 -7.63 -18.10 2.30
CA LEU A 379 -8.07 -18.94 1.18
C LEU A 379 -6.95 -19.17 0.17
N VAL A 380 -6.23 -18.12 -0.23
CA VAL A 380 -5.10 -18.19 -1.17
C VAL A 380 -3.98 -19.06 -0.60
N LYS A 381 -3.57 -18.85 0.66
CA LYS A 381 -2.55 -19.67 1.32
C LYS A 381 -2.93 -21.14 1.28
N ASN A 382 -4.16 -21.48 1.68
CA ASN A 382 -4.64 -22.87 1.70
C ASN A 382 -4.77 -23.47 0.30
N ALA A 383 -5.16 -22.67 -0.71
CA ALA A 383 -5.28 -23.13 -2.08
C ALA A 383 -3.92 -23.43 -2.72
N LEU A 384 -2.91 -22.60 -2.44
CA LEU A 384 -1.56 -22.74 -3.03
C LEU A 384 -0.62 -23.66 -2.23
N ALA A 385 -0.88 -23.90 -0.94
CA ALA A 385 -0.06 -24.80 -0.11
C ALA A 385 -0.27 -26.31 -0.41
N ARG A 386 -1.33 -26.66 -1.13
CA ARG A 386 -1.65 -28.05 -1.49
C ARG A 386 -0.88 -28.56 -2.72
N GLY A 387 0.26 -27.94 -3.04
CA GLY A 387 0.97 -28.14 -4.30
C GLY A 387 2.43 -27.77 -4.34
#